data_AF-A0A3N2G472-F1
#
_entry.id   AF-A0A3N2G472-F1
#
_cell.length_a   1.000
_cell.length_b   1.000
_cell.length_c   1.000
_cell.angle_alpha   90.00
_cell.angle_beta   90.00
_cell.angle_gamma   90.00
#
_symmetry.space_group_name_H-M   'P 1'
#
loop_
_entity.id
_entity.type
_entity.pdbx_description
1 polymer ?
#
loop_
_entity_poly.entity_id
_entity_poly.type
_entity_poly.pdbx_seq_one_letter_code
_entity_poly.pdbx_strand_id
1 'polypeptide(L)'
;MTHIQWAADSTEGDCVSFDRSRLVRGAAAGVVVLGLLVACTEGTTPSASPSSSAPSSAPATPSPVASAPADPPPAGSEVAAPAAAATVVDAGPAVAALEASRAVFVSAPAVVVADAGDPDGQLTAASIAVAVGAPVLLVGDGVSDAALAAEVRRLGATRVVAVGDVPDVGGVSLEAVAPGASAADLEAVTGVTFGDARRVKKGDGAAASAVVALDGERPVVLVGPTAHAPRPTSTPSATPTGSPTAGMSGPSSGDSAASSGAAASSAAPGPTTTPAPTVLPTAPAGLVALVGAGPTPVAALATLRAAGVPVVTIPGGDPRATSATVKAVATATPDSVIALGTGFGSPSTLAARVATARTGVLVPGGGQLVFPEGDGVRGKRYVALYGTPGSKALGVLGEQSVAKTVARATRTAKPYRALTKDTVVPMVEIIATIASASAGDDKDYSRERSVAELRPLVEAAHRKGLAVVLDLQPGRTDFLTQAKRYEDLLAMPNVGLALDPEWRLKKNQKHLRQIGSVKVAEVNRVGDWLAEFTAERHLPQKMFVLHQFSLSMIKDRSKLDVSHDELAVLIHVDGQGSQPAKRGTWKALRAGAPDVHWGWKNFYDEDHPMLSPKKTYKITPKPDLVTYQ
;
A
#
# COMPACT_ATOMS: atom_id res chain seq x y z
N MET A 1 19.67 29.11 35.74
CA MET A 1 18.49 29.98 35.97
C MET A 1 18.63 31.14 35.01
N THR A 2 17.94 31.09 33.88
CA THR A 2 18.12 32.06 32.79
C THR A 2 16.73 32.58 32.44
N HIS A 3 16.53 33.87 32.68
CA HIS A 3 15.27 34.57 32.46
C HIS A 3 14.90 34.55 30.97
N ILE A 4 13.73 34.00 30.65
CA ILE A 4 13.06 34.23 29.36
C ILE A 4 12.32 35.56 29.51
N GLN A 5 12.80 36.56 28.79
CA GLN A 5 12.27 37.92 28.82
C GLN A 5 11.11 38.03 27.83
N TRP A 6 9.90 38.27 28.35
CA TRP A 6 8.70 38.51 27.55
C TRP A 6 8.68 40.00 27.17
N ALA A 7 8.69 40.32 25.88
CA ALA A 7 8.41 41.66 25.39
C ALA A 7 6.89 41.81 25.23
N ALA A 8 6.29 42.66 26.05
CA ALA A 8 4.91 43.09 25.91
C ALA A 8 4.94 44.55 25.44
N ASP A 9 4.34 44.82 24.28
CA ASP A 9 3.97 46.17 23.89
C ASP A 9 2.58 46.12 23.26
N SER A 10 1.58 46.55 24.02
CA SER A 10 0.25 46.90 23.51
C SER A 10 -0.14 48.20 24.18
N THR A 11 0.02 49.29 23.45
CA THR A 11 -0.41 50.62 23.82
C THR A 11 -1.93 50.72 23.81
N GLU A 12 -2.43 51.43 24.82
CA GLU A 12 -3.82 51.85 25.01
C GLU A 12 -4.32 52.75 23.88
N GLY A 13 -5.63 52.71 23.60
CA GLY A 13 -6.28 53.56 22.60
C GLY A 13 -7.81 53.43 22.59
N ASP A 14 -8.44 54.17 23.50
CA ASP A 14 -9.72 54.87 23.44
C ASP A 14 -11.04 54.15 23.12
N CYS A 15 -11.83 54.03 24.19
CA CYS A 15 -13.29 54.04 24.16
C CYS A 15 -13.82 55.42 23.72
N VAL A 16 -14.65 55.45 22.68
CA VAL A 16 -15.60 56.56 22.47
C VAL A 16 -17.01 55.99 22.34
N SER A 17 -17.83 56.43 23.30
CA SER A 17 -19.27 56.29 23.45
C SER A 17 -20.05 56.73 22.20
N PHE A 18 -21.07 55.97 21.80
CA PHE A 18 -22.19 56.49 21.02
C PHE A 18 -23.51 56.37 21.80
N ASP A 19 -24.13 57.53 21.98
CA ASP A 19 -25.34 57.79 22.73
C ASP A 19 -26.61 57.37 21.96
N ARG A 20 -27.65 57.06 22.74
CA ARG A 20 -28.99 56.61 22.36
C ARG A 20 -29.87 57.77 21.89
N SER A 21 -30.65 57.54 20.82
CA SER A 21 -32.06 57.96 20.61
C SER A 21 -32.42 57.71 19.13
N ARG A 22 -33.59 57.26 18.66
CA ARG A 22 -34.99 57.22 19.14
C ARG A 22 -35.83 56.39 18.12
N LEU A 23 -36.89 55.71 18.60
CA LEU A 23 -38.24 55.51 17.99
C LEU A 23 -38.36 54.68 16.66
N VAL A 24 -39.31 53.76 16.36
CA VAL A 24 -40.71 53.44 16.79
C VAL A 24 -41.10 51.97 16.47
N ARG A 25 -41.86 51.37 17.40
CA ARG A 25 -42.96 50.35 17.41
C ARG A 25 -43.33 49.44 16.20
N GLY A 26 -43.65 48.17 16.57
CA GLY A 26 -44.71 47.27 16.04
C GLY A 26 -44.44 45.80 16.45
N ALA A 27 -44.99 45.21 17.54
CA ALA A 27 -46.28 44.48 17.68
C ALA A 27 -46.58 43.46 16.55
N ALA A 28 -46.99 42.19 16.72
CA ALA A 28 -47.34 41.30 17.84
C ALA A 28 -47.56 39.84 17.31
N ALA A 29 -47.62 38.85 18.23
CA ALA A 29 -48.21 37.48 18.14
C ALA A 29 -47.55 36.45 17.19
N GLY A 30 -47.27 35.18 17.54
CA GLY A 30 -47.66 34.30 18.64
C GLY A 30 -48.48 33.13 18.11
N VAL A 31 -47.93 31.89 18.06
CA VAL A 31 -48.68 30.61 18.21
C VAL A 31 -47.69 29.51 18.67
N VAL A 32 -48.05 28.87 19.77
CA VAL A 32 -47.54 27.63 20.34
C VAL A 32 -48.43 26.49 19.82
N VAL A 33 -47.85 25.36 19.39
CA VAL A 33 -48.59 24.08 19.31
C VAL A 33 -47.76 22.98 19.98
N LEU A 34 -48.33 22.50 21.08
CA LEU A 34 -47.94 21.34 21.87
C LEU A 34 -48.76 20.13 21.35
N GLY A 35 -48.12 18.99 21.13
CA GLY A 35 -48.78 17.74 20.74
C GLY A 35 -48.20 16.56 21.52
N LEU A 36 -48.78 16.29 22.68
CA LEU A 36 -48.61 15.09 23.51
C LEU A 36 -49.69 14.09 23.10
N LEU A 37 -49.34 12.82 22.88
CA LEU A 37 -50.24 11.68 23.07
C LEU A 37 -49.46 10.50 23.68
N VAL A 38 -50.07 9.94 24.72
CA VAL A 38 -49.65 8.87 25.62
C VAL A 38 -50.54 7.66 25.39
N ALA A 39 -49.98 6.45 25.48
CA ALA A 39 -50.55 5.22 26.10
C ALA A 39 -49.52 4.07 25.90
N CYS A 40 -48.92 3.48 26.95
CA CYS A 40 -49.44 2.42 27.85
C CYS A 40 -49.74 1.11 27.08
N THR A 41 -49.32 -0.11 27.45
CA THR A 41 -48.69 -0.72 28.64
C THR A 41 -48.44 -2.22 28.35
N GLU A 42 -47.44 -2.82 29.01
CA GLU A 42 -47.37 -4.23 29.53
C GLU A 42 -47.46 -5.40 28.51
N GLY A 43 -46.80 -6.55 28.64
CA GLY A 43 -46.02 -7.21 29.69
C GLY A 43 -45.99 -8.73 29.39
N THR A 44 -45.04 -9.44 30.00
CA THR A 44 -45.11 -10.90 30.31
C THR A 44 -44.63 -11.92 29.26
N THR A 45 -43.46 -12.52 29.55
CA THR A 45 -43.14 -13.93 29.24
C THR A 45 -43.83 -14.85 30.27
N PRO A 46 -44.21 -16.09 29.92
CA PRO A 46 -43.33 -17.20 30.26
C PRO A 46 -43.36 -18.41 29.30
N SER A 47 -42.34 -19.24 29.51
CA SER A 47 -42.13 -20.62 29.07
C SER A 47 -43.30 -21.57 29.40
N ALA A 48 -43.61 -22.51 28.49
CA ALA A 48 -43.71 -23.97 28.75
C ALA A 48 -44.37 -24.73 27.58
N SER A 49 -43.80 -25.89 27.26
CA SER A 49 -44.34 -26.93 26.36
C SER A 49 -45.70 -27.47 26.80
N PRO A 50 -46.38 -28.22 25.91
CA PRO A 50 -46.64 -29.62 26.28
C PRO A 50 -46.46 -30.64 25.14
N SER A 51 -46.48 -31.88 25.60
CA SER A 51 -46.06 -33.14 25.04
C SER A 51 -47.06 -33.79 24.06
N SER A 52 -46.47 -34.57 23.15
CA SER A 52 -46.87 -35.92 22.67
C SER A 52 -48.28 -36.18 22.13
N SER A 53 -48.32 -36.64 20.87
CA SER A 53 -48.79 -38.00 20.54
C SER A 53 -48.47 -38.34 19.08
N ALA A 54 -47.67 -39.39 18.88
CA ALA A 54 -47.47 -40.05 17.60
C ALA A 54 -48.72 -40.87 17.21
N PRO A 55 -48.82 -41.28 15.92
CA PRO A 55 -48.65 -42.71 15.69
C PRO A 55 -47.67 -43.06 14.56
N SER A 56 -47.12 -44.24 14.76
CA SER A 56 -46.25 -45.06 13.94
C SER A 56 -46.69 -45.22 12.48
N SER A 57 -45.75 -45.08 11.56
CA SER A 57 -45.69 -45.80 10.27
C SER A 57 -44.23 -45.84 9.82
N ALA A 58 -43.67 -47.04 9.70
CA ALA A 58 -42.29 -47.28 9.30
C ALA A 58 -42.03 -46.85 7.84
N PRO A 59 -40.88 -46.23 7.50
CA PRO A 59 -40.48 -46.08 6.12
C PRO A 59 -39.65 -47.28 5.65
N ALA A 60 -39.98 -47.75 4.44
CA ALA A 60 -39.24 -48.74 3.70
C ALA A 60 -37.82 -48.28 3.35
N THR A 61 -36.92 -49.24 3.31
CA THR A 61 -35.52 -49.16 2.87
C THR A 61 -35.41 -48.52 1.48
N PRO A 62 -34.55 -47.49 1.26
CA PRO A 62 -34.29 -47.01 -0.08
C PRO A 62 -33.29 -47.93 -0.80
N SER A 63 -33.67 -48.41 -1.98
CA SER A 63 -32.78 -49.02 -2.97
C SER A 63 -31.76 -47.98 -3.48
N PRO A 64 -30.55 -48.41 -3.91
CA PRO A 64 -29.49 -47.50 -4.31
C PRO A 64 -29.86 -46.78 -5.62
N VAL A 65 -29.82 -45.45 -5.60
CA VAL A 65 -29.90 -44.62 -6.80
C VAL A 65 -28.60 -44.81 -7.58
N ALA A 66 -28.72 -45.29 -8.81
CA ALA A 66 -27.60 -45.40 -9.74
C ALA A 66 -26.92 -44.04 -9.90
N SER A 67 -25.59 -44.01 -9.72
CA SER A 67 -24.75 -42.85 -9.98
C SER A 67 -25.02 -42.32 -11.39
N ALA A 68 -25.38 -41.04 -11.48
CA ALA A 68 -25.35 -40.31 -12.74
C ALA A 68 -23.92 -40.39 -13.33
N PRO A 69 -23.76 -40.54 -14.66
CA PRO A 69 -22.45 -40.48 -15.28
C PRO A 69 -21.80 -39.13 -14.95
N ALA A 70 -20.55 -39.15 -14.52
CA ALA A 70 -19.76 -37.96 -14.28
C ALA A 70 -19.74 -37.11 -15.56
N ASP A 71 -20.03 -35.81 -15.43
CA ASP A 71 -19.85 -34.86 -16.51
C ASP A 71 -18.42 -34.99 -17.08
N PRO A 72 -18.23 -34.92 -18.41
CA PRO A 72 -16.90 -34.96 -18.99
C PRO A 72 -16.04 -33.83 -18.37
N PRO A 73 -14.76 -34.09 -18.06
CA PRO A 73 -13.90 -33.09 -17.43
C PRO A 73 -13.88 -31.83 -18.31
N PRO A 74 -13.96 -30.63 -17.70
CA PRO A 74 -13.96 -29.37 -18.44
C PRO A 74 -12.71 -29.29 -19.31
N ALA A 75 -12.86 -28.78 -20.54
CA ALA A 75 -11.78 -28.68 -21.52
C ALA A 75 -10.71 -27.62 -21.17
N GLY A 76 -10.80 -26.97 -20.00
CA GLY A 76 -9.90 -25.92 -19.54
C GLY A 76 -9.91 -25.77 -18.03
N SER A 77 -9.01 -24.93 -17.51
CA SER A 77 -8.88 -24.67 -16.07
C SER A 77 -10.04 -23.83 -15.53
N GLU A 78 -10.44 -24.09 -14.28
CA GLU A 78 -11.43 -23.31 -13.55
C GLU A 78 -10.74 -22.50 -12.44
N VAL A 79 -11.09 -21.22 -12.35
CA VAL A 79 -10.48 -20.27 -11.41
C VAL A 79 -11.53 -19.55 -10.56
N ALA A 80 -11.18 -19.28 -9.30
CA ALA A 80 -12.04 -18.59 -8.34
C ALA A 80 -11.25 -17.54 -7.55
N ALA A 81 -11.95 -16.53 -7.04
CA ALA A 81 -11.35 -15.53 -6.17
C ALA A 81 -11.21 -16.09 -4.75
N PRO A 82 -10.14 -15.74 -4.02
CA PRO A 82 -10.06 -16.03 -2.58
C PRO A 82 -11.24 -15.41 -1.84
N ALA A 83 -11.71 -16.07 -0.78
CA ALA A 83 -12.78 -15.54 0.07
C ALA A 83 -12.35 -14.31 0.89
N ALA A 84 -11.04 -14.18 1.19
CA ALA A 84 -10.49 -13.05 1.91
C ALA A 84 -10.27 -11.85 0.98
N ALA A 85 -10.50 -10.64 1.48
CA ALA A 85 -10.26 -9.40 0.73
C ALA A 85 -8.77 -9.20 0.36
N ALA A 86 -7.85 -9.79 1.13
CA ALA A 86 -6.44 -9.80 0.82
C ALA A 86 -5.80 -11.14 1.24
N THR A 87 -4.95 -11.66 0.37
CA THR A 87 -4.07 -12.80 0.62
C THR A 87 -2.64 -12.34 0.39
N VAL A 88 -1.75 -12.56 1.36
CA VAL A 88 -0.31 -12.23 1.22
C VAL A 88 0.44 -13.54 1.18
N VAL A 89 1.11 -13.79 0.06
CA VAL A 89 1.99 -14.95 -0.16
C VAL A 89 3.41 -14.49 0.14
N ASP A 90 3.85 -14.82 1.35
CA ASP A 90 5.18 -14.52 1.86
C ASP A 90 5.93 -15.81 2.19
N ALA A 91 6.41 -16.48 1.15
CA ALA A 91 7.13 -17.73 1.27
C ALA A 91 8.21 -17.88 0.18
N GLY A 92 9.07 -18.89 0.34
CA GLY A 92 10.04 -19.28 -0.69
C GLY A 92 9.36 -19.64 -2.01
N PRO A 93 10.07 -19.54 -3.16
CA PRO A 93 9.53 -19.78 -4.48
C PRO A 93 8.57 -20.97 -4.62
N ALA A 94 8.91 -22.14 -4.08
CA ALA A 94 8.08 -23.34 -4.26
C ALA A 94 6.79 -23.28 -3.44
N VAL A 95 6.89 -22.85 -2.18
CA VAL A 95 5.71 -22.67 -1.31
C VAL A 95 4.80 -21.58 -1.88
N ALA A 96 5.37 -20.48 -2.37
CA ALA A 96 4.60 -19.40 -2.99
C ALA A 96 3.86 -19.87 -4.26
N ALA A 97 4.48 -20.71 -5.08
CA ALA A 97 3.84 -21.29 -6.27
C ALA A 97 2.65 -22.18 -5.89
N LEU A 98 2.82 -23.01 -4.87
CA LEU A 98 1.77 -23.87 -4.33
C LEU A 98 0.61 -23.05 -3.72
N GLU A 99 0.91 -22.02 -2.93
CA GLU A 99 -0.11 -21.15 -2.33
C GLU A 99 -0.87 -20.34 -3.39
N ALA A 100 -0.18 -19.83 -4.42
CA ALA A 100 -0.82 -19.15 -5.53
C ALA A 100 -1.79 -20.08 -6.29
N SER A 101 -1.40 -21.34 -6.52
CA SER A 101 -2.28 -22.35 -7.12
C SER A 101 -3.54 -22.56 -6.30
N ARG A 102 -3.39 -22.78 -4.98
CA ARG A 102 -4.51 -22.98 -4.06
C ARG A 102 -5.41 -21.77 -3.91
N ALA A 103 -4.86 -20.58 -4.04
CA ALA A 103 -5.61 -19.34 -3.92
C ALA A 103 -6.55 -19.08 -5.11
N VAL A 104 -6.19 -19.54 -6.32
CA VAL A 104 -6.90 -19.14 -7.54
C VAL A 104 -7.44 -20.30 -8.38
N PHE A 105 -6.81 -21.47 -8.41
CA PHE A 105 -7.25 -22.59 -9.25
C PHE A 105 -8.17 -23.55 -8.47
N VAL A 106 -9.39 -23.71 -8.97
CA VAL A 106 -10.35 -24.73 -8.51
C VAL A 106 -9.97 -26.09 -9.08
N SER A 107 -9.78 -26.15 -10.41
CA SER A 107 -9.30 -27.31 -11.15
C SER A 107 -8.42 -26.91 -12.32
N ALA A 108 -7.49 -27.76 -12.73
CA ALA A 108 -6.62 -27.57 -13.88
C ALA A 108 -6.27 -28.92 -14.52
N PRO A 109 -6.72 -29.21 -15.75
CA PRO A 109 -6.42 -30.49 -16.44
C PRO A 109 -4.93 -30.70 -16.71
N ALA A 110 -4.16 -29.61 -16.81
CA ALA A 110 -2.72 -29.62 -16.98
C ALA A 110 -2.04 -28.84 -15.85
N VAL A 111 -0.82 -29.27 -15.48
CA VAL A 111 0.06 -28.57 -14.53
C VAL A 111 1.46 -28.49 -15.12
N VAL A 112 2.13 -27.36 -14.97
CA VAL A 112 3.54 -27.21 -15.35
C VAL A 112 4.39 -27.32 -14.09
N VAL A 113 5.43 -28.15 -14.11
CA VAL A 113 6.32 -28.35 -12.96
C VAL A 113 7.75 -28.04 -13.37
N ALA A 114 8.47 -27.30 -12.53
CA ALA A 114 9.88 -26.96 -12.74
C ALA A 114 10.67 -27.04 -11.41
N ASP A 115 11.99 -27.01 -11.47
CA ASP A 115 12.85 -26.99 -10.29
C ASP A 115 12.94 -25.58 -9.67
N ALA A 116 12.82 -25.49 -8.33
CA ALA A 116 12.89 -24.20 -7.63
C ALA A 116 14.28 -23.54 -7.72
N GLY A 117 15.33 -24.33 -7.92
CA GLY A 117 16.72 -23.93 -8.13
C GLY A 117 17.09 -23.66 -9.59
N ASP A 118 16.17 -23.82 -10.55
CA ASP A 118 16.39 -23.52 -11.97
C ASP A 118 15.60 -22.28 -12.46
N PRO A 119 16.19 -21.07 -12.45
CA PRO A 119 15.54 -19.86 -12.94
C PRO A 119 15.20 -19.90 -14.44
N ASP A 120 15.99 -20.58 -15.26
CA ASP A 120 15.75 -20.66 -16.71
C ASP A 120 14.57 -21.62 -16.98
N GLY A 121 14.52 -22.73 -16.24
CA GLY A 121 13.39 -23.65 -16.22
C GLY A 121 12.10 -22.97 -15.76
N GLN A 122 12.15 -22.12 -14.73
CA GLN A 122 10.98 -21.34 -14.29
C GLN A 122 10.48 -20.34 -15.33
N LEU A 123 11.36 -19.73 -16.12
CA LEU A 123 10.96 -18.84 -17.22
C LEU A 123 10.28 -19.62 -18.35
N THR A 124 10.80 -20.79 -18.70
CA THR A 124 10.18 -21.69 -19.69
C THR A 124 8.82 -22.20 -19.18
N ALA A 125 8.75 -22.61 -17.91
CA ALA A 125 7.50 -23.01 -17.26
C ALA A 125 6.47 -21.87 -17.26
N ALA A 126 6.90 -20.63 -17.01
CA ALA A 126 6.02 -19.47 -17.07
C ALA A 126 5.43 -19.23 -18.48
N SER A 127 6.25 -19.34 -19.53
CA SER A 127 5.78 -19.26 -20.91
C SER A 127 4.73 -20.32 -21.23
N ILE A 128 4.99 -21.58 -20.86
CA ILE A 128 4.06 -22.69 -21.08
C ILE A 128 2.76 -22.45 -20.31
N ALA A 129 2.85 -22.19 -19.01
CA ALA A 129 1.71 -22.03 -18.11
C ALA A 129 0.75 -20.94 -18.57
N VAL A 130 1.27 -19.77 -18.96
CA VAL A 130 0.42 -18.67 -19.46
C VAL A 130 -0.21 -19.00 -20.81
N ALA A 131 0.49 -19.75 -21.68
CA ALA A 131 -0.04 -20.15 -22.98
C ALA A 131 -1.15 -21.20 -22.88
N VAL A 132 -1.10 -22.09 -21.88
CA VAL A 132 -2.09 -23.16 -21.69
C VAL A 132 -3.06 -22.90 -20.54
N GLY A 133 -2.95 -21.79 -19.82
CA GLY A 133 -3.82 -21.47 -18.70
C GLY A 133 -3.71 -22.45 -17.52
N ALA A 134 -2.51 -22.95 -17.23
CA ALA A 134 -2.23 -23.93 -16.18
C ALA A 134 -1.36 -23.36 -15.05
N PRO A 135 -1.48 -23.84 -13.80
CA PRO A 135 -0.59 -23.40 -12.73
C PRO A 135 0.84 -23.92 -12.93
N VAL A 136 1.82 -23.12 -12.49
CA VAL A 136 3.20 -23.55 -12.29
C VAL A 136 3.37 -24.00 -10.84
N LEU A 137 3.84 -25.22 -10.65
CA LEU A 137 4.29 -25.74 -9.36
C LEU A 137 5.80 -25.98 -9.40
N LEU A 138 6.44 -25.98 -8.24
CA LEU A 138 7.88 -26.22 -8.15
C LEU A 138 8.20 -27.43 -7.28
N VAL A 139 9.28 -28.13 -7.64
CA VAL A 139 9.93 -29.14 -6.80
C VAL A 139 11.09 -28.54 -6.03
N GLY A 140 11.32 -29.04 -4.82
CA GLY A 140 12.32 -28.53 -3.89
C GLY A 140 11.85 -27.35 -3.06
N ASP A 141 12.79 -26.65 -2.40
CA ASP A 141 12.56 -25.40 -1.67
C ASP A 141 11.40 -25.46 -0.64
N GLY A 142 11.38 -26.50 0.18
CA GLY A 142 10.42 -26.66 1.29
C GLY A 142 9.08 -27.29 0.91
N VAL A 143 8.83 -27.59 -0.37
CA VAL A 143 7.67 -28.38 -0.80
C VAL A 143 8.06 -29.85 -0.93
N SER A 144 7.37 -30.72 -0.20
CA SER A 144 7.56 -32.17 -0.32
C SER A 144 6.86 -32.74 -1.55
N ASP A 145 7.38 -33.85 -2.10
CA ASP A 145 6.76 -34.57 -3.22
C ASP A 145 5.30 -34.95 -2.92
N ALA A 146 4.99 -35.29 -1.67
CA ALA A 146 3.64 -35.59 -1.23
C ALA A 146 2.71 -34.37 -1.28
N ALA A 147 3.21 -33.18 -0.97
CA ALA A 147 2.45 -31.93 -1.06
C ALA A 147 2.20 -31.54 -2.52
N LEU A 148 3.20 -31.72 -3.40
CA LEU A 148 3.07 -31.54 -4.84
C LEU A 148 2.03 -32.51 -5.43
N ALA A 149 2.17 -33.81 -5.16
CA ALA A 149 1.23 -34.82 -5.63
C ALA A 149 -0.18 -34.64 -5.06
N ALA A 150 -0.32 -34.10 -3.85
CA ALA A 150 -1.63 -33.74 -3.29
C ALA A 150 -2.27 -32.57 -4.05
N GLU A 151 -1.50 -31.56 -4.45
CA GLU A 151 -2.00 -30.44 -5.24
C GLU A 151 -2.38 -30.85 -6.66
N VAL A 152 -1.55 -31.64 -7.35
CA VAL A 152 -1.85 -32.20 -8.68
C VAL A 152 -3.17 -32.98 -8.65
N ARG A 153 -3.40 -33.80 -7.60
CA ARG A 153 -4.66 -34.51 -7.40
C ARG A 153 -5.83 -33.59 -7.09
N ARG A 154 -5.63 -32.56 -6.26
CA ARG A 154 -6.67 -31.56 -5.93
C ARG A 154 -7.17 -30.86 -7.19
N LEU A 155 -6.25 -30.53 -8.10
CA LEU A 155 -6.55 -29.87 -9.36
C LEU A 155 -7.24 -30.78 -10.39
N GLY A 156 -7.23 -32.11 -10.17
CA GLY A 156 -7.75 -33.07 -11.14
C GLY A 156 -6.90 -33.15 -12.42
N ALA A 157 -5.60 -32.86 -12.32
CA ALA A 157 -4.71 -32.80 -13.46
C ALA A 157 -4.48 -34.20 -14.07
N THR A 158 -4.71 -34.30 -15.37
CA THR A 158 -4.46 -35.52 -16.16
C THR A 158 -3.16 -35.44 -16.95
N ARG A 159 -2.55 -34.25 -17.02
CA ARG A 159 -1.30 -33.98 -17.72
C ARG A 159 -0.32 -33.14 -16.88
N VAL A 160 0.95 -33.52 -16.90
CA VAL A 160 2.05 -32.75 -16.31
C VAL A 160 3.11 -32.45 -17.37
N VAL A 161 3.43 -31.17 -17.52
CA VAL A 161 4.57 -30.73 -18.33
C VAL A 161 5.74 -30.46 -17.40
N ALA A 162 6.75 -31.33 -17.44
CA ALA A 162 7.97 -31.22 -16.65
C ALA A 162 9.02 -30.41 -17.41
N VAL A 163 9.47 -29.31 -16.81
CA VAL A 163 10.54 -28.46 -17.35
C VAL A 163 11.83 -28.71 -16.59
N GLY A 164 12.80 -29.34 -17.26
CA GLY A 164 14.05 -29.79 -16.65
C GLY A 164 13.92 -31.12 -15.90
N ASP A 165 14.86 -31.37 -14.99
CA ASP A 165 14.89 -32.60 -14.18
C ASP A 165 13.89 -32.49 -13.03
N VAL A 166 12.67 -32.93 -13.29
CA VAL A 166 11.57 -32.97 -12.30
C VAL A 166 11.22 -34.43 -11.99
N PRO A 167 11.03 -34.81 -10.71
CA PRO A 167 10.57 -36.14 -10.35
C PRO A 167 9.22 -36.50 -10.97
N ASP A 168 9.03 -37.78 -11.30
CA ASP A 168 7.74 -38.29 -11.76
C ASP A 168 6.71 -38.16 -10.63
N VAL A 169 5.63 -37.42 -10.91
CA VAL A 169 4.53 -37.14 -9.97
C VAL A 169 3.46 -38.23 -9.96
N GLY A 170 3.62 -39.30 -10.74
CA GLY A 170 2.89 -40.57 -10.61
C GLY A 170 1.41 -40.53 -11.02
N GLY A 171 1.04 -41.37 -11.99
CA GLY A 171 -0.37 -41.58 -12.39
C GLY A 171 -0.94 -40.50 -13.32
N VAL A 172 -0.08 -39.68 -13.94
CA VAL A 172 -0.44 -38.57 -14.82
C VAL A 172 0.47 -38.60 -16.07
N SER A 173 -0.01 -38.17 -17.24
CA SER A 173 0.85 -38.18 -18.45
C SER A 173 1.94 -37.12 -18.35
N LEU A 174 3.21 -37.55 -18.38
CA LEU A 174 4.38 -36.69 -18.23
C LEU A 174 4.98 -36.32 -19.60
N GLU A 175 5.17 -35.04 -19.85
CA GLU A 175 5.85 -34.52 -21.03
C GLU A 175 7.04 -33.65 -20.62
N ALA A 176 8.24 -34.06 -21.04
CA ALA A 176 9.48 -33.38 -20.66
C ALA A 176 9.86 -32.29 -21.66
N VAL A 177 10.28 -31.14 -21.15
CA VAL A 177 10.75 -29.99 -21.90
C VAL A 177 12.07 -29.51 -21.31
N ALA A 178 13.06 -29.20 -22.15
CA ALA A 178 14.32 -28.66 -21.68
C ALA A 178 14.17 -27.18 -21.22
N PRO A 179 14.89 -26.76 -20.17
CA PRO A 179 14.99 -25.33 -19.83
C PRO A 179 15.51 -24.52 -21.03
N GLY A 180 14.85 -23.41 -21.36
CA GLY A 180 15.21 -22.58 -22.51
C GLY A 180 14.87 -23.19 -23.87
N ALA A 181 13.94 -24.16 -23.92
CA ALA A 181 13.43 -24.78 -25.15
C ALA A 181 12.95 -23.75 -26.18
N SER A 182 13.02 -24.13 -27.47
CA SER A 182 12.61 -23.26 -28.56
C SER A 182 11.08 -23.18 -28.71
N ALA A 183 10.58 -22.19 -29.46
CA ALA A 183 9.16 -22.07 -29.75
C ALA A 183 8.56 -23.35 -30.39
N ALA A 184 9.33 -24.02 -31.26
CA ALA A 184 8.91 -25.26 -31.90
C ALA A 184 8.80 -26.44 -30.91
N ASP A 185 9.73 -26.52 -29.95
CA ASP A 185 9.69 -27.55 -28.92
C ASP A 185 8.48 -27.33 -27.98
N LEU A 186 8.20 -26.07 -27.63
CA LEU A 186 7.03 -25.74 -26.82
C LEU A 186 5.72 -26.00 -27.56
N GLU A 187 5.66 -25.72 -28.86
CA GLU A 187 4.50 -26.02 -29.70
C GLU A 187 4.27 -27.52 -29.83
N ALA A 188 5.32 -28.32 -29.99
CA ALA A 188 5.22 -29.78 -30.06
C ALA A 188 4.62 -30.40 -28.79
N VAL A 189 4.97 -29.85 -27.63
CA VAL A 189 4.42 -30.25 -26.34
C VAL A 189 3.00 -29.68 -26.21
N THR A 190 2.85 -28.37 -26.16
CA THR A 190 1.59 -27.72 -25.77
C THR A 190 0.49 -27.74 -26.83
N GLY A 191 0.84 -27.86 -28.11
CA GLY A 191 -0.06 -27.61 -29.24
C GLY A 191 -0.34 -26.13 -29.53
N VAL A 192 0.37 -25.22 -28.85
CA VAL A 192 0.19 -23.77 -28.98
C VAL A 192 1.36 -23.16 -29.73
N THR A 193 1.09 -22.33 -30.73
CA THR A 193 2.14 -21.62 -31.48
C THR A 193 2.69 -20.46 -30.65
N PHE A 194 4.00 -20.45 -30.43
CA PHE A 194 4.70 -19.38 -29.71
C PHE A 194 5.36 -18.39 -30.67
N GLY A 195 5.35 -17.10 -30.29
CA GLY A 195 6.14 -16.06 -30.94
C GLY A 195 7.63 -16.12 -30.59
N ASP A 196 8.37 -15.15 -31.13
CA ASP A 196 9.83 -15.07 -30.99
C ASP A 196 10.32 -15.12 -29.54
N ALA A 197 11.47 -15.78 -29.36
CA ALA A 197 12.12 -15.87 -28.06
C ALA A 197 12.56 -14.49 -27.55
N ARG A 198 12.08 -14.14 -26.36
CA ARG A 198 12.40 -12.90 -25.66
C ARG A 198 13.42 -13.17 -24.56
N ARG A 199 14.62 -12.59 -24.73
CA ARG A 199 15.69 -12.68 -23.75
C ARG A 199 15.40 -11.83 -22.51
N VAL A 200 15.39 -12.47 -21.35
CA VAL A 200 15.28 -11.81 -20.05
C VAL A 200 16.67 -11.40 -19.58
N LYS A 201 16.83 -10.11 -19.27
CA LYS A 201 18.10 -9.57 -18.75
C LYS A 201 18.32 -10.04 -17.31
N LYS A 202 19.58 -10.16 -16.90
CA LYS A 202 19.93 -10.31 -15.48
C LYS A 202 19.59 -9.00 -14.74
N GLY A 203 18.99 -9.10 -13.56
CA GLY A 203 18.71 -7.96 -12.69
C GLY A 203 17.45 -8.15 -11.85
N ASP A 204 17.39 -7.41 -10.75
CA ASP A 204 16.28 -7.49 -9.81
C ASP A 204 14.96 -7.12 -10.50
N GLY A 205 13.95 -8.00 -10.37
CA GLY A 205 12.63 -7.80 -10.96
C GLY A 205 12.53 -7.97 -12.49
N ALA A 206 13.63 -8.29 -13.20
CA ALA A 206 13.60 -8.46 -14.66
C ALA A 206 12.76 -9.67 -15.09
N ALA A 207 12.90 -10.80 -14.39
CA ALA A 207 12.08 -12.00 -14.63
C ALA A 207 10.60 -11.74 -14.33
N ALA A 208 10.28 -11.11 -13.20
CA ALA A 208 8.91 -10.75 -12.86
C ALA A 208 8.28 -9.82 -13.92
N SER A 209 9.01 -8.79 -14.36
CA SER A 209 8.56 -7.89 -15.43
C SER A 209 8.35 -8.61 -16.77
N ALA A 210 9.14 -9.67 -17.05
CA ALA A 210 8.96 -10.50 -18.22
C ALA A 210 7.67 -11.31 -18.16
N VAL A 211 7.38 -11.91 -17.00
CA VAL A 211 6.16 -12.70 -16.77
C VAL A 211 4.91 -11.82 -16.75
N VAL A 212 4.94 -10.63 -16.14
CA VAL A 212 3.80 -9.67 -16.18
C VAL A 212 3.41 -9.33 -17.62
N ALA A 213 4.40 -9.26 -18.52
CA ALA A 213 4.21 -8.92 -19.92
C ALA A 213 3.83 -10.11 -20.82
N LEU A 214 3.66 -11.32 -20.27
CA LEU A 214 3.14 -12.46 -21.03
C LEU A 214 1.64 -12.27 -21.31
N ASP A 215 1.25 -12.68 -22.51
CA ASP A 215 -0.12 -12.69 -23.01
C ASP A 215 -0.43 -14.12 -23.47
N GLY A 216 -1.46 -14.73 -22.90
CA GLY A 216 -1.84 -16.12 -23.22
C GLY A 216 -2.37 -16.26 -24.64
N GLU A 217 -2.98 -15.22 -25.19
CA GLU A 217 -3.51 -15.19 -26.57
C GLU A 217 -2.40 -15.01 -27.60
N ARG A 218 -1.23 -14.51 -27.17
CA ARG A 218 -0.05 -14.26 -28.00
C ARG A 218 1.21 -14.68 -27.25
N PRO A 219 1.36 -15.99 -27.00
CA PRO A 219 2.40 -16.47 -26.10
C PRO A 219 3.78 -16.29 -26.75
N VAL A 220 4.78 -16.02 -25.91
CA VAL A 220 6.18 -15.86 -26.31
C VAL A 220 7.07 -16.71 -25.43
N VAL A 221 8.20 -17.16 -25.97
CA VAL A 221 9.19 -17.91 -25.19
C VAL A 221 10.05 -16.96 -24.38
N LEU A 222 10.08 -17.12 -23.06
CA LEU A 222 11.04 -16.42 -22.20
C LEU A 222 12.29 -17.27 -22.06
N VAL A 223 13.42 -16.68 -22.42
CA VAL A 223 14.74 -17.32 -22.29
C VAL A 223 15.62 -16.52 -21.36
N GLY A 224 16.26 -17.20 -20.42
CA GLY A 224 17.18 -16.58 -19.49
C GLY A 224 18.48 -16.12 -20.15
N PRO A 225 19.33 -15.39 -19.41
CA PRO A 225 20.59 -14.85 -19.92
C PRO A 225 21.64 -15.93 -20.22
N THR A 226 21.50 -17.12 -19.63
CA THR A 226 22.41 -18.27 -19.77
C THR A 226 22.06 -19.20 -20.92
N ALA A 227 20.85 -19.08 -21.49
CA ALA A 227 20.42 -19.88 -22.63
C ALA A 227 21.30 -19.61 -23.87
N HIS A 228 22.08 -20.63 -24.27
CA HIS A 228 22.78 -20.61 -25.55
C HIS A 228 21.76 -20.75 -26.67
N ALA A 229 21.83 -19.86 -27.67
CA ALA A 229 21.06 -20.05 -28.90
C ALA A 229 21.44 -21.42 -29.51
N PRO A 230 20.48 -22.24 -29.96
CA PRO A 230 20.81 -23.46 -30.68
C PRO A 230 21.66 -23.08 -31.88
N ARG A 231 22.90 -23.57 -31.94
CA ARG A 231 23.73 -23.44 -33.13
C ARG A 231 23.01 -24.23 -34.24
N PRO A 232 22.71 -23.64 -35.41
CA PRO A 232 22.11 -24.41 -36.49
C PRO A 232 23.04 -25.58 -36.81
N THR A 233 22.53 -26.80 -36.66
CA THR A 233 23.21 -28.02 -37.09
C THR A 233 23.40 -27.91 -38.59
N SER A 234 24.64 -27.71 -39.01
CA SER A 234 25.02 -27.74 -40.42
C SER A 234 24.72 -29.12 -41.00
N THR A 235 23.71 -29.20 -41.85
CA THR A 235 23.48 -30.31 -42.76
C THR A 235 24.75 -30.57 -43.59
N PRO A 236 25.23 -31.81 -43.74
CA PRO A 236 26.28 -32.11 -44.70
C PRO A 236 25.69 -31.93 -46.11
N SER A 237 26.14 -30.90 -46.81
CA SER A 237 25.73 -30.66 -48.19
C SER A 237 26.35 -31.71 -49.11
N ALA A 238 25.51 -32.31 -49.94
CA ALA A 238 25.87 -33.32 -50.93
C ALA A 238 26.79 -32.74 -52.02
N THR A 239 27.81 -33.52 -52.36
CA THR A 239 28.77 -33.30 -53.44
C THR A 239 28.09 -33.35 -54.82
N PRO A 240 28.42 -32.47 -55.78
CA PRO A 240 28.16 -32.71 -57.19
C PRO A 240 29.37 -33.38 -57.88
N THR A 241 29.03 -34.27 -58.79
CA THR A 241 29.86 -35.13 -59.63
C THR A 241 30.73 -34.34 -60.62
N GLY A 242 31.99 -34.75 -60.79
CA GLY A 242 32.88 -34.28 -61.86
C GLY A 242 34.29 -34.91 -61.80
N SER A 243 34.53 -35.93 -62.62
CA SER A 243 35.83 -36.63 -62.84
C SER A 243 36.78 -35.83 -63.77
N PRO A 244 37.97 -36.35 -64.15
CA PRO A 244 39.13 -36.76 -63.33
C PRO A 244 40.46 -36.15 -63.85
N THR A 245 41.55 -36.19 -63.07
CA THR A 245 42.91 -36.48 -63.61
C THR A 245 43.94 -36.74 -62.50
N ALA A 246 44.59 -37.90 -62.63
CA ALA A 246 45.99 -38.24 -62.38
C ALA A 246 46.71 -37.81 -61.08
N GLY A 247 47.34 -38.80 -60.43
CA GLY A 247 48.71 -38.60 -59.94
C GLY A 247 49.04 -39.08 -58.53
N MET A 248 49.09 -40.41 -58.35
CA MET A 248 50.16 -41.18 -57.69
C MET A 248 50.64 -40.87 -56.25
N SER A 249 50.78 -42.00 -55.51
CA SER A 249 51.56 -42.26 -54.28
C SER A 249 50.79 -41.96 -52.98
N GLY A 250 50.34 -42.89 -52.13
CA GLY A 250 50.85 -44.24 -51.77
C GLY A 250 51.90 -44.14 -50.64
N PRO A 251 52.01 -45.09 -49.69
CA PRO A 251 50.99 -45.98 -49.13
C PRO A 251 51.08 -46.15 -47.59
N SER A 252 50.15 -46.95 -47.04
CA SER A 252 50.39 -47.91 -45.93
C SER A 252 50.58 -47.31 -44.52
N SER A 253 50.13 -47.88 -43.41
CA SER A 253 49.52 -49.15 -43.01
C SER A 253 48.78 -48.81 -41.71
N GLY A 254 47.66 -49.40 -41.34
CA GLY A 254 47.49 -50.83 -41.19
C GLY A 254 46.89 -51.07 -39.81
N ASP A 255 45.97 -52.02 -39.80
CA ASP A 255 45.45 -52.78 -38.68
C ASP A 255 44.37 -52.16 -37.79
N SER A 256 43.11 -52.60 -37.95
CA SER A 256 42.54 -53.95 -37.65
C SER A 256 42.13 -54.00 -36.19
N ALA A 257 41.02 -54.59 -35.78
CA ALA A 257 39.87 -55.16 -36.46
C ALA A 257 38.88 -55.50 -35.33
N ALA A 258 37.58 -55.44 -35.66
CA ALA A 258 36.55 -56.38 -35.23
C ALA A 258 36.15 -56.37 -33.72
N SER A 259 34.91 -56.63 -33.32
CA SER A 259 33.72 -57.05 -34.03
C SER A 259 32.50 -56.82 -33.12
N SER A 260 31.32 -56.74 -33.74
CA SER A 260 30.02 -57.36 -33.38
C SER A 260 29.51 -57.29 -31.93
N GLY A 261 28.23 -57.01 -31.67
CA GLY A 261 27.07 -56.93 -32.54
C GLY A 261 25.80 -56.78 -31.69
N ALA A 262 24.69 -57.21 -32.28
CA ALA A 262 23.32 -57.29 -31.76
C ALA A 262 22.46 -56.02 -31.90
N ALA A 263 21.67 -56.06 -32.97
CA ALA A 263 20.50 -55.24 -33.20
C ALA A 263 19.45 -55.41 -32.08
N ALA A 264 18.83 -54.30 -31.69
CA ALA A 264 17.59 -54.29 -30.91
C ALA A 264 16.52 -53.49 -31.68
N SER A 265 15.31 -54.04 -31.68
CA SER A 265 14.14 -53.67 -32.47
C SER A 265 13.77 -52.18 -32.43
N SER A 266 13.50 -51.65 -33.63
CA SER A 266 12.69 -50.45 -33.86
C SER A 266 11.26 -50.69 -33.39
N ALA A 267 10.87 -50.09 -32.28
CA ALA A 267 9.48 -49.93 -31.89
C ALA A 267 8.94 -48.65 -32.57
N ALA A 268 7.85 -48.81 -33.33
CA ALA A 268 7.16 -47.71 -33.99
C ALA A 268 6.64 -46.69 -32.96
N PRO A 269 6.72 -45.37 -33.23
CA PRO A 269 6.11 -44.37 -32.37
C PRO A 269 4.58 -44.53 -32.41
N GLY A 270 3.97 -44.60 -31.23
CA GLY A 270 2.51 -44.60 -31.06
C GLY A 270 1.88 -43.31 -31.59
N PRO A 271 0.54 -43.28 -31.75
CA PRO A 271 -0.15 -42.12 -32.31
C PRO A 271 0.09 -40.90 -31.44
N THR A 272 0.70 -39.86 -32.02
CA THR A 272 0.76 -38.52 -31.47
C THR A 272 -0.66 -37.96 -31.41
N THR A 273 -1.32 -38.12 -30.27
CA THR A 273 -2.57 -37.41 -29.96
C THR A 273 -2.28 -35.92 -30.00
N THR A 274 -2.77 -35.24 -31.03
CA THR A 274 -2.79 -33.78 -31.09
C THR A 274 -3.52 -33.25 -29.84
N PRO A 275 -2.88 -32.42 -29.00
CA PRO A 275 -3.53 -31.87 -27.82
C PRO A 275 -4.75 -31.04 -28.23
N ALA A 276 -5.85 -31.21 -27.50
CA ALA A 276 -7.08 -30.46 -27.74
C ALA A 276 -6.85 -28.95 -27.49
N PRO A 277 -7.54 -28.06 -28.23
CA PRO A 277 -7.41 -26.63 -28.02
C PRO A 277 -7.79 -26.27 -26.58
N THR A 278 -6.84 -25.69 -25.84
CA THR A 278 -7.04 -25.33 -24.44
C THR A 278 -7.73 -23.97 -24.37
N VAL A 279 -8.86 -23.90 -23.68
CA VAL A 279 -9.55 -22.63 -23.41
C VAL A 279 -8.86 -21.97 -22.22
N LEU A 280 -8.34 -20.75 -22.41
CA LEU A 280 -7.71 -19.99 -21.34
C LEU A 280 -8.74 -19.60 -20.27
N PRO A 281 -8.39 -19.73 -18.97
CA PRO A 281 -9.27 -19.30 -17.89
C PRO A 281 -9.44 -17.78 -17.91
N THR A 282 -10.64 -17.31 -17.58
CA THR A 282 -10.91 -15.89 -17.36
C THR A 282 -10.86 -15.60 -15.87
N ALA A 283 -10.05 -14.62 -15.46
CA ALA A 283 -9.95 -14.26 -14.06
C ALA A 283 -11.32 -13.83 -13.49
N PRO A 284 -11.62 -14.20 -12.24
CA PRO A 284 -12.78 -13.68 -11.52
C PRO A 284 -12.80 -12.15 -11.52
N ALA A 285 -13.98 -11.56 -11.73
CA ALA A 285 -14.14 -10.11 -11.66
C ALA A 285 -13.69 -9.57 -10.29
N GLY A 286 -12.94 -8.47 -10.29
CA GLY A 286 -12.47 -7.83 -9.06
C GLY A 286 -11.26 -8.49 -8.38
N LEU A 287 -10.68 -9.56 -8.93
CA LEU A 287 -9.42 -10.13 -8.44
C LEU A 287 -8.20 -9.45 -9.09
N VAL A 288 -7.24 -8.99 -8.27
CA VAL A 288 -5.99 -8.37 -8.74
C VAL A 288 -4.78 -8.93 -7.99
N ALA A 289 -3.71 -9.20 -8.72
CA ALA A 289 -2.42 -9.58 -8.15
C ALA A 289 -1.55 -8.35 -7.89
N LEU A 290 -0.89 -8.28 -6.73
CA LEU A 290 0.03 -7.20 -6.37
C LEU A 290 1.47 -7.72 -6.28
N VAL A 291 2.43 -6.98 -6.85
CA VAL A 291 3.86 -7.30 -6.82
C VAL A 291 4.71 -6.06 -6.55
N GLY A 292 6.03 -6.18 -6.37
CA GLY A 292 6.93 -5.03 -6.25
C GLY A 292 7.39 -4.69 -4.83
N ALA A 293 7.14 -5.59 -3.88
CA ALA A 293 7.55 -5.49 -2.49
C ALA A 293 8.61 -6.56 -2.15
N GLY A 294 9.82 -6.39 -2.69
CA GLY A 294 10.90 -7.37 -2.61
C GLY A 294 10.94 -8.35 -3.80
N PRO A 295 11.71 -9.45 -3.70
CA PRO A 295 11.78 -10.47 -4.75
C PRO A 295 10.40 -11.08 -5.03
N THR A 296 9.99 -11.12 -6.29
CA THR A 296 8.72 -11.73 -6.70
C THR A 296 8.96 -13.18 -7.14
N PRO A 297 8.31 -14.18 -6.51
CA PRO A 297 8.40 -15.57 -6.96
C PRO A 297 7.86 -15.75 -8.38
N VAL A 298 8.74 -16.12 -9.32
CA VAL A 298 8.43 -16.17 -10.77
C VAL A 298 7.32 -17.18 -11.05
N ALA A 299 7.40 -18.38 -10.46
CA ALA A 299 6.39 -19.42 -10.64
C ALA A 299 5.01 -19.02 -10.08
N ALA A 300 4.95 -18.44 -8.87
CA ALA A 300 3.69 -17.95 -8.30
C ALA A 300 3.06 -16.85 -9.16
N LEU A 301 3.87 -15.91 -9.65
CA LEU A 301 3.41 -14.86 -10.56
C LEU A 301 2.90 -15.45 -11.89
N ALA A 302 3.61 -16.43 -12.44
CA ALA A 302 3.20 -17.11 -13.66
C ALA A 302 1.87 -17.85 -13.48
N THR A 303 1.66 -18.50 -12.33
CA THR A 303 0.38 -19.12 -11.94
C THR A 303 -0.76 -18.09 -11.94
N LEU A 304 -0.58 -16.91 -11.32
CA LEU A 304 -1.60 -15.86 -11.34
C LEU A 304 -1.85 -15.32 -12.76
N ARG A 305 -0.81 -15.15 -13.58
CA ARG A 305 -0.96 -14.73 -14.98
C ARG A 305 -1.66 -15.78 -15.83
N ALA A 306 -1.37 -17.06 -15.62
CA ALA A 306 -2.02 -18.18 -16.30
C ALA A 306 -3.51 -18.29 -15.94
N ALA A 307 -3.89 -17.89 -14.73
CA ALA A 307 -5.28 -17.73 -14.31
C ALA A 307 -5.97 -16.46 -14.90
N GLY A 308 -5.27 -15.69 -15.74
CA GLY A 308 -5.76 -14.44 -16.33
C GLY A 308 -5.76 -13.24 -15.39
N VAL A 309 -5.17 -13.35 -14.18
CA VAL A 309 -5.27 -12.30 -13.15
C VAL A 309 -4.48 -11.05 -13.57
N PRO A 310 -5.10 -9.86 -13.57
CA PRO A 310 -4.38 -8.60 -13.79
C PRO A 310 -3.35 -8.36 -12.68
N VAL A 311 -2.16 -7.92 -13.05
CA VAL A 311 -1.07 -7.63 -12.09
C VAL A 311 -0.85 -6.12 -11.99
N VAL A 312 -0.77 -5.60 -10.76
CA VAL A 312 -0.39 -4.22 -10.47
C VAL A 312 0.91 -4.20 -9.68
N THR A 313 1.90 -3.48 -10.19
CA THR A 313 3.16 -3.27 -9.48
C THR A 313 3.00 -2.14 -8.46
N ILE A 314 3.30 -2.45 -7.20
CA ILE A 314 3.26 -1.58 -6.02
C ILE A 314 4.68 -1.47 -5.46
N PRO A 315 5.49 -0.50 -5.92
CA PRO A 315 6.83 -0.30 -5.40
C PRO A 315 6.81 -0.05 -3.89
N GLY A 316 7.61 -0.83 -3.15
CA GLY A 316 7.68 -0.72 -1.69
C GLY A 316 6.49 -1.32 -0.93
N GLY A 317 5.54 -1.97 -1.61
CA GLY A 317 4.48 -2.76 -0.98
C GLY A 317 3.28 -2.01 -0.39
N ASP A 318 3.31 -0.67 -0.36
CA ASP A 318 2.15 0.12 0.06
C ASP A 318 1.41 0.72 -1.15
N PRO A 319 0.17 0.30 -1.47
CA PRO A 319 -0.59 0.85 -2.60
C PRO A 319 -0.87 2.35 -2.48
N ARG A 320 -0.81 2.90 -1.25
CA ARG A 320 -0.98 4.32 -0.94
C ARG A 320 0.25 5.18 -1.26
N ALA A 321 1.41 4.58 -1.51
CA ALA A 321 2.69 5.30 -1.53
C ALA A 321 2.83 6.31 -2.68
N THR A 322 2.34 5.99 -3.89
CA THR A 322 2.49 6.85 -5.08
C THR A 322 1.16 7.18 -5.74
N SER A 323 1.09 8.28 -6.50
CA SER A 323 -0.12 8.59 -7.26
C SER A 323 -0.42 7.55 -8.35
N ALA A 324 0.62 6.92 -8.92
CA ALA A 324 0.46 5.91 -9.95
C ALA A 324 -0.16 4.63 -9.38
N THR A 325 0.31 4.16 -8.22
CA THR A 325 -0.23 2.99 -7.54
C THR A 325 -1.66 3.23 -7.07
N VAL A 326 -1.94 4.38 -6.45
CA VAL A 326 -3.30 4.74 -6.02
C VAL A 326 -4.26 4.76 -7.20
N LYS A 327 -3.87 5.39 -8.32
CA LYS A 327 -4.70 5.41 -9.53
C LYS A 327 -4.91 4.03 -10.13
N ALA A 328 -3.87 3.19 -10.17
CA ALA A 328 -3.97 1.83 -10.69
C ALA A 328 -4.96 0.99 -9.87
N VAL A 329 -4.86 1.02 -8.54
CA VAL A 329 -5.77 0.31 -7.64
C VAL A 329 -7.20 0.87 -7.73
N ALA A 330 -7.38 2.19 -7.75
CA ALA A 330 -8.69 2.82 -7.92
C ALA A 330 -9.33 2.50 -9.28
N THR A 331 -8.53 2.34 -10.34
CA THR A 331 -9.05 1.95 -11.67
C THR A 331 -9.43 0.48 -11.73
N ALA A 332 -8.66 -0.39 -11.07
CA ALA A 332 -8.92 -1.83 -11.04
C ALA A 332 -10.08 -2.21 -10.10
N THR A 333 -10.42 -1.34 -9.14
CA THR A 333 -11.51 -1.52 -8.16
C THR A 333 -11.55 -2.92 -7.52
N PRO A 334 -10.42 -3.48 -7.03
CA PRO A 334 -10.36 -4.87 -6.61
C PRO A 334 -11.24 -5.16 -5.39
N ASP A 335 -11.99 -6.25 -5.45
CA ASP A 335 -12.73 -6.80 -4.31
C ASP A 335 -11.87 -7.77 -3.50
N SER A 336 -10.92 -8.44 -4.17
CA SER A 336 -9.91 -9.28 -3.53
C SER A 336 -8.54 -9.06 -4.17
N VAL A 337 -7.48 -9.18 -3.37
CA VAL A 337 -6.10 -9.10 -3.86
C VAL A 337 -5.26 -10.29 -3.43
N ILE A 338 -4.34 -10.72 -4.30
CA ILE A 338 -3.26 -11.66 -3.96
C ILE A 338 -1.93 -10.92 -4.11
N ALA A 339 -1.26 -10.66 -3.01
CA ALA A 339 0.04 -10.00 -2.99
C ALA A 339 1.18 -11.01 -2.90
N LEU A 340 2.18 -10.87 -3.77
CA LEU A 340 3.38 -11.71 -3.78
C LEU A 340 4.56 -10.91 -3.22
N GLY A 341 5.07 -11.32 -2.06
CA GLY A 341 6.27 -10.76 -1.44
C GLY A 341 6.06 -10.27 0.01
N THR A 342 7.16 -10.29 0.77
CA THR A 342 7.23 -9.97 2.20
C THR A 342 6.82 -8.52 2.52
N GLY A 343 7.02 -7.58 1.60
CA GLY A 343 6.88 -6.14 1.91
C GLY A 343 5.45 -5.61 1.96
N PHE A 344 4.43 -6.46 1.75
CA PHE A 344 3.02 -6.04 1.79
C PHE A 344 2.41 -6.02 3.20
N GLY A 345 3.08 -6.63 4.19
CA GLY A 345 2.59 -6.71 5.57
C GLY A 345 1.51 -7.79 5.76
N SER A 346 0.75 -7.69 6.86
CA SER A 346 -0.31 -8.66 7.15
C SER A 346 -1.49 -8.54 6.17
N PRO A 347 -2.27 -9.62 5.92
CA PRO A 347 -3.47 -9.56 5.10
C PRO A 347 -4.48 -8.47 5.53
N SER A 348 -4.71 -8.29 6.83
CA SER A 348 -5.61 -7.25 7.34
C SER A 348 -5.09 -5.84 7.07
N THR A 349 -3.78 -5.62 7.26
CA THR A 349 -3.15 -4.33 6.93
C THR A 349 -3.26 -4.04 5.44
N LEU A 350 -2.94 -5.02 4.58
CA LEU A 350 -3.03 -4.85 3.15
C LEU A 350 -4.47 -4.56 2.70
N ALA A 351 -5.46 -5.27 3.23
CA ALA A 351 -6.87 -5.04 2.92
C ALA A 351 -7.29 -3.60 3.24
N ALA A 352 -6.91 -3.08 4.41
CA ALA A 352 -7.18 -1.69 4.79
C ALA A 352 -6.47 -0.69 3.86
N ARG A 353 -5.20 -0.92 3.51
CA ARG A 353 -4.44 -0.07 2.59
C ARG A 353 -5.03 -0.06 1.18
N VAL A 354 -5.47 -1.21 0.68
CA VAL A 354 -6.16 -1.33 -0.61
C VAL A 354 -7.50 -0.60 -0.57
N ALA A 355 -8.29 -0.71 0.51
CA ALA A 355 -9.54 0.03 0.66
C ALA A 355 -9.32 1.55 0.57
N THR A 356 -8.30 2.08 1.24
CA THR A 356 -7.91 3.50 1.13
C THR A 356 -7.44 3.84 -0.29
N ALA A 357 -6.59 3.02 -0.92
CA ALA A 357 -6.11 3.24 -2.28
C ALA A 357 -7.22 3.20 -3.34
N ARG A 358 -8.25 2.36 -3.15
CA ARG A 358 -9.44 2.26 -4.02
C ARG A 358 -10.22 3.58 -4.11
N THR A 359 -10.14 4.44 -3.09
CA THR A 359 -10.80 5.76 -3.13
C THR A 359 -10.24 6.68 -4.23
N GLY A 360 -9.00 6.45 -4.67
CA GLY A 360 -8.32 7.30 -5.65
C GLY A 360 -7.98 8.70 -5.15
N VAL A 361 -8.30 9.04 -3.89
CA VAL A 361 -8.09 10.38 -3.33
C VAL A 361 -6.61 10.60 -3.08
N LEU A 362 -6.05 11.69 -3.61
CA LEU A 362 -4.64 12.03 -3.41
C LEU A 362 -4.47 13.15 -2.37
N VAL A 363 -3.40 13.06 -1.59
CA VAL A 363 -2.96 14.15 -0.72
C VAL A 363 -2.01 15.10 -1.48
N PRO A 364 -1.81 16.34 -0.99
CA PRO A 364 -0.77 17.22 -1.49
C PRO A 364 0.59 16.53 -1.66
N GLY A 365 1.20 16.73 -2.83
CA GLY A 365 2.45 16.05 -3.22
C GLY A 365 2.30 14.65 -3.83
N GLY A 366 1.08 14.13 -3.96
CA GLY A 366 0.77 12.85 -4.61
C GLY A 366 0.69 11.66 -3.65
N GLY A 367 0.18 10.51 -4.10
CA GLY A 367 -0.11 9.36 -3.23
C GLY A 367 -1.09 9.70 -2.09
N GLN A 368 -1.06 8.88 -1.05
CA GLN A 368 -1.94 8.95 0.13
C GLN A 368 -1.20 8.91 1.48
N LEU A 369 0.12 8.68 1.47
CA LEU A 369 0.97 8.78 2.65
C LEU A 369 1.52 10.20 2.84
N VAL A 370 1.69 10.63 4.08
CA VAL A 370 2.27 11.95 4.41
C VAL A 370 3.78 11.94 4.22
N PHE A 371 4.46 10.93 4.74
CA PHE A 371 5.90 10.73 4.55
C PHE A 371 6.11 9.37 3.88
N PRO A 372 5.89 9.26 2.56
CA PRO A 372 6.07 7.99 1.87
C PRO A 372 7.55 7.60 1.86
N GLU A 373 7.83 6.34 2.14
CA GLU A 373 9.16 5.74 2.17
C GLU A 373 9.16 4.44 1.34
N GLY A 374 10.35 3.93 1.02
CA GLY A 374 10.53 2.69 0.26
C GLY A 374 11.18 2.86 -1.11
N ASP A 375 11.63 1.74 -1.67
CA ASP A 375 12.34 1.73 -2.95
C ASP A 375 11.44 2.16 -4.11
N GLY A 376 11.95 3.07 -4.95
CA GLY A 376 11.18 3.64 -6.06
C GLY A 376 10.11 4.66 -5.63
N VAL A 377 10.02 4.98 -4.33
CA VAL A 377 9.06 5.93 -3.77
C VAL A 377 9.76 7.26 -3.48
N ARG A 378 9.21 8.37 -3.98
CA ARG A 378 9.75 9.70 -3.72
C ARG A 378 9.16 10.26 -2.43
N GLY A 379 10.03 10.52 -1.45
CA GLY A 379 9.66 11.14 -0.17
C GLY A 379 9.03 12.53 -0.30
N LYS A 380 8.53 13.05 0.81
CA LYS A 380 7.95 14.39 0.92
C LYS A 380 8.60 15.22 2.02
N ARG A 381 8.63 16.54 1.80
CA ARG A 381 9.03 17.54 2.79
C ARG A 381 8.00 18.65 2.83
N TYR A 382 7.66 19.11 4.02
CA TYR A 382 6.63 20.12 4.21
C TYR A 382 7.25 21.45 4.60
N VAL A 383 6.71 22.54 4.04
CA VAL A 383 7.08 23.90 4.42
C VAL A 383 5.82 24.67 4.75
N ALA A 384 5.64 25.00 6.02
CA ALA A 384 4.42 25.59 6.54
C ALA A 384 4.55 27.08 6.88
N LEU A 385 3.44 27.79 6.75
CA LEU A 385 3.20 29.06 7.43
C LEU A 385 2.28 28.81 8.63
N TYR A 386 2.64 29.35 9.78
CA TYR A 386 1.91 29.19 11.03
C TYR A 386 1.05 30.41 11.37
N GLY A 387 -0.13 30.18 11.95
CA GLY A 387 -0.86 31.20 12.70
C GLY A 387 -2.37 31.07 12.63
N THR A 388 -3.12 32.16 12.80
CA THR A 388 -4.58 32.15 12.64
C THR A 388 -5.08 33.31 11.78
N PRO A 389 -6.03 33.09 10.84
CA PRO A 389 -6.58 34.18 10.03
C PRO A 389 -7.15 35.33 10.88
N GLY A 390 -6.88 36.57 10.49
CA GLY A 390 -7.42 37.75 11.16
C GLY A 390 -6.65 38.24 12.41
N SER A 391 -5.56 37.59 12.82
CA SER A 391 -4.68 38.10 13.89
C SER A 391 -3.21 38.09 13.48
N LYS A 392 -2.59 39.27 13.36
CA LYS A 392 -1.16 39.41 13.09
C LYS A 392 -0.28 39.00 14.27
N ALA A 393 -0.84 39.04 15.49
CA ALA A 393 -0.11 38.74 16.72
C ALA A 393 0.11 37.23 16.94
N LEU A 394 -0.57 36.38 16.17
CA LEU A 394 -0.54 34.92 16.34
C LEU A 394 0.03 34.24 15.09
N GLY A 395 0.99 34.88 14.42
CA GLY A 395 1.67 34.36 13.25
C GLY A 395 1.17 34.89 11.90
N VAL A 396 1.94 34.59 10.87
CA VAL A 396 1.85 35.20 9.53
C VAL A 396 0.58 34.89 8.74
N LEU A 397 -0.25 33.93 9.18
CA LEU A 397 -1.54 33.64 8.52
C LEU A 397 -2.57 34.75 8.71
N GLY A 398 -2.47 35.57 9.77
CA GLY A 398 -3.43 36.63 10.05
C GLY A 398 -3.18 37.95 9.34
N GLU A 399 -2.07 38.07 8.60
CA GLU A 399 -1.64 39.31 7.96
C GLU A 399 -2.32 39.59 6.60
N GLN A 400 -2.99 38.59 6.01
CA GLN A 400 -3.36 38.61 4.59
C GLN A 400 -4.70 37.90 4.33
N SER A 401 -5.29 38.17 3.15
CA SER A 401 -6.47 37.43 2.68
C SER A 401 -6.13 35.98 2.33
N VAL A 402 -7.13 35.08 2.33
CA VAL A 402 -6.96 33.64 1.99
C VAL A 402 -6.13 33.41 0.74
N ALA A 403 -6.43 34.12 -0.37
CA ALA A 403 -5.69 33.97 -1.62
C ALA A 403 -4.21 34.38 -1.49
N LYS A 404 -3.94 35.47 -0.76
CA LYS A 404 -2.58 35.95 -0.51
C LYS A 404 -1.81 35.00 0.42
N THR A 405 -2.47 34.42 1.42
CA THR A 405 -1.92 33.40 2.31
C THR A 405 -1.49 32.15 1.55
N VAL A 406 -2.35 31.60 0.68
CA VAL A 406 -2.01 30.43 -0.15
C VAL A 406 -0.83 30.73 -1.10
N ALA A 407 -0.82 31.93 -1.70
CA ALA A 407 0.28 32.37 -2.55
C ALA A 407 1.59 32.55 -1.76
N ARG A 408 1.52 33.07 -0.52
CA ARG A 408 2.67 33.23 0.37
C ARG A 408 3.24 31.88 0.77
N ALA A 409 2.41 30.93 1.20
CA ALA A 409 2.86 29.58 1.55
C ALA A 409 3.58 28.88 0.39
N THR A 410 3.02 29.01 -0.82
CA THR A 410 3.66 28.50 -2.05
C THR A 410 5.02 29.16 -2.31
N ARG A 411 5.13 30.49 -2.15
CA ARG A 411 6.40 31.21 -2.31
C ARG A 411 7.43 30.82 -1.26
N THR A 412 7.02 30.65 0.00
CA THR A 412 7.90 30.25 1.12
C THR A 412 8.47 28.85 0.91
N ALA A 413 7.68 27.92 0.36
CA ALA A 413 8.12 26.56 0.06
C ALA A 413 9.07 26.48 -1.16
N LYS A 414 8.92 27.37 -2.14
CA LYS A 414 9.63 27.31 -3.44
C LYS A 414 11.16 27.11 -3.33
N PRO A 415 11.90 27.83 -2.47
CA PRO A 415 13.36 27.68 -2.37
C PRO A 415 13.82 26.28 -1.96
N TYR A 416 13.01 25.53 -1.21
CA TYR A 416 13.36 24.20 -0.72
C TYR A 416 13.40 23.13 -1.82
N ARG A 417 12.70 23.36 -2.94
CA ARG A 417 12.68 22.43 -4.09
C ARG A 417 14.07 22.19 -4.69
N ALA A 418 14.97 23.17 -4.58
CA ALA A 418 16.35 23.04 -5.04
C ALA A 418 17.28 22.38 -4.00
N LEU A 419 16.78 22.05 -2.80
CA LEU A 419 17.58 21.58 -1.66
C LEU A 419 17.30 20.11 -1.31
N THR A 420 16.37 19.46 -2.01
CA THR A 420 16.05 18.05 -1.84
C THR A 420 15.53 17.43 -3.15
N LYS A 421 15.65 16.10 -3.28
CA LYS A 421 15.01 15.33 -4.34
C LYS A 421 13.55 14.98 -4.02
N ASP A 422 13.17 15.13 -2.74
CA ASP A 422 11.81 14.89 -2.25
C ASP A 422 10.82 15.91 -2.82
N THR A 423 9.53 15.53 -2.83
CA THR A 423 8.47 16.47 -3.17
C THR A 423 8.31 17.50 -2.06
N VAL A 424 8.56 18.78 -2.36
CA VAL A 424 8.29 19.87 -1.41
C VAL A 424 6.84 20.31 -1.49
N VAL A 425 6.11 20.14 -0.40
CA VAL A 425 4.68 20.43 -0.25
C VAL A 425 4.50 21.72 0.57
N PRO A 426 3.89 22.78 0.01
CA PRO A 426 3.52 23.95 0.78
C PRO A 426 2.39 23.61 1.76
N MET A 427 2.39 24.25 2.92
CA MET A 427 1.46 23.94 4.00
C MET A 427 1.02 25.22 4.73
N VAL A 428 -0.16 25.17 5.35
CA VAL A 428 -0.59 26.13 6.37
C VAL A 428 -0.93 25.38 7.65
N GLU A 429 -0.49 25.93 8.78
CA GLU A 429 -0.79 25.41 10.10
C GLU A 429 -1.64 26.44 10.84
N ILE A 430 -2.90 26.09 11.09
CA ILE A 430 -3.93 27.01 11.52
C ILE A 430 -4.23 26.78 13.00
N ILE A 431 -4.02 27.78 13.85
CA ILE A 431 -4.46 27.76 15.24
C ILE A 431 -6.00 27.80 15.23
N ALA A 432 -6.60 26.64 15.49
CA ALA A 432 -8.04 26.40 15.45
C ALA A 432 -8.67 26.69 16.82
N THR A 433 -7.98 26.34 17.90
CA THR A 433 -8.35 26.75 19.27
C THR A 433 -7.21 27.58 19.85
N ILE A 434 -7.53 28.77 20.35
CA ILE A 434 -6.54 29.81 20.69
C ILE A 434 -6.51 29.99 22.21
N ALA A 435 -5.34 29.87 22.82
CA ALA A 435 -5.16 30.16 24.23
C ALA A 435 -5.65 31.58 24.58
N SER A 436 -6.54 31.69 25.57
CA SER A 436 -7.18 32.95 25.95
C SER A 436 -6.82 33.36 27.38
N ALA A 437 -6.42 34.62 27.57
CA ALA A 437 -6.13 35.17 28.90
C ALA A 437 -7.39 35.23 29.80
N SER A 438 -8.57 35.30 29.18
CA SER A 438 -9.87 35.35 29.85
C SER A 438 -10.64 34.05 29.65
N ALA A 439 -11.47 33.70 30.62
CA ALA A 439 -12.41 32.59 30.49
C ALA A 439 -13.40 32.89 29.34
N GLY A 440 -13.53 31.95 28.40
CA GLY A 440 -14.67 31.90 27.48
C GLY A 440 -15.93 31.41 28.19
N ASP A 441 -17.00 31.18 27.42
CA ASP A 441 -18.31 30.77 27.95
C ASP A 441 -18.26 29.43 28.69
N ASP A 442 -17.44 28.49 28.23
CA ASP A 442 -17.18 27.19 28.85
C ASP A 442 -16.04 27.20 29.89
N LYS A 443 -15.44 28.37 30.11
CA LYS A 443 -14.40 28.64 31.12
C LYS A 443 -13.15 27.79 30.95
N ASP A 444 -12.88 27.28 29.75
CA ASP A 444 -11.70 26.48 29.49
C ASP A 444 -10.45 27.33 29.19
N TYR A 445 -10.59 28.64 28.92
CA TYR A 445 -9.48 29.54 28.56
C TYR A 445 -8.82 29.18 27.22
N SER A 446 -9.62 28.61 26.33
CA SER A 446 -9.38 28.44 24.91
C SER A 446 -10.52 29.13 24.14
N ARG A 447 -10.20 29.81 23.04
CA ARG A 447 -11.19 30.41 22.15
C ARG A 447 -11.19 29.62 20.87
N GLU A 448 -12.25 28.87 20.63
CA GLU A 448 -12.39 28.05 19.44
C GLU A 448 -12.86 28.88 18.25
N ARG A 449 -12.22 28.64 17.11
CA ARG A 449 -12.72 29.11 15.83
C ARG A 449 -13.74 28.12 15.30
N SER A 450 -14.82 28.62 14.74
CA SER A 450 -15.84 27.76 14.15
C SER A 450 -15.33 27.10 12.87
N VAL A 451 -15.83 25.91 12.56
CA VAL A 451 -15.57 25.22 11.28
C VAL A 451 -15.88 26.14 10.08
N ALA A 452 -16.96 26.92 10.16
CA ALA A 452 -17.37 27.86 9.12
C ALA A 452 -16.33 28.97 8.85
N GLU A 453 -15.66 29.47 9.89
CA GLU A 453 -14.60 30.47 9.73
C GLU A 453 -13.32 29.89 9.10
N LEU A 454 -12.99 28.63 9.42
CA LEU A 454 -11.76 27.99 8.94
C LEU A 454 -11.90 27.45 7.52
N ARG A 455 -13.09 26.93 7.17
CA ARG A 455 -13.38 26.24 5.91
C ARG A 455 -12.90 26.97 4.65
N PRO A 456 -13.07 28.30 4.48
CA PRO A 456 -12.59 29.01 3.29
C PRO A 456 -11.08 28.87 3.03
N LEU A 457 -10.26 28.93 4.09
CA LEU A 457 -8.81 28.74 3.97
C LEU A 457 -8.47 27.27 3.69
N VAL A 458 -9.11 26.34 4.42
CA VAL A 458 -8.88 24.89 4.27
C VAL A 458 -9.20 24.43 2.84
N GLU A 459 -10.33 24.84 2.28
CA GLU A 459 -10.71 24.48 0.91
C GLU A 459 -9.83 25.18 -0.14
N ALA A 460 -9.42 26.42 0.09
CA ALA A 460 -8.50 27.11 -0.80
C ALA A 460 -7.12 26.42 -0.83
N ALA A 461 -6.65 25.97 0.34
CA ALA A 461 -5.44 25.17 0.47
C ALA A 461 -5.59 23.83 -0.28
N HIS A 462 -6.71 23.12 -0.07
CA HIS A 462 -7.00 21.86 -0.77
C HIS A 462 -6.95 22.03 -2.31
N ARG A 463 -7.70 22.99 -2.85
CA ARG A 463 -7.74 23.28 -4.31
C ARG A 463 -6.38 23.66 -4.90
N LYS A 464 -5.45 24.17 -4.09
CA LYS A 464 -4.12 24.58 -4.52
C LYS A 464 -3.02 23.57 -4.15
N GLY A 465 -3.40 22.40 -3.64
CA GLY A 465 -2.45 21.33 -3.29
C GLY A 465 -1.56 21.69 -2.10
N LEU A 466 -2.11 22.41 -1.11
CA LEU A 466 -1.45 22.67 0.16
C LEU A 466 -1.95 21.69 1.22
N ALA A 467 -1.02 21.23 2.06
CA ALA A 467 -1.40 20.55 3.30
C ALA A 467 -1.91 21.57 4.32
N VAL A 468 -2.77 21.10 5.22
CA VAL A 468 -3.32 21.88 6.33
C VAL A 468 -3.14 21.08 7.59
N VAL A 469 -2.74 21.74 8.68
CA VAL A 469 -2.82 21.14 10.02
C VAL A 469 -3.59 22.09 10.93
N LEU A 470 -4.54 21.55 11.69
CA LEU A 470 -5.29 22.28 12.70
C LEU A 470 -4.58 22.18 14.03
N ASP A 471 -4.13 23.30 14.58
CA ASP A 471 -3.43 23.37 15.85
C ASP A 471 -4.39 23.68 17.00
N LEU A 472 -4.29 22.90 18.07
CA LEU A 472 -5.12 22.98 19.26
C LEU A 472 -4.32 23.52 20.44
N GLN A 473 -4.79 24.63 21.01
CA GLN A 473 -4.27 25.19 22.26
C GLN A 473 -5.34 24.99 23.36
N PRO A 474 -5.22 23.95 24.19
CA PRO A 474 -6.39 23.35 24.86
C PRO A 474 -6.89 24.13 26.07
N GLY A 475 -6.15 25.11 26.58
CA GLY A 475 -6.53 25.74 27.84
C GLY A 475 -6.71 24.68 28.94
N ARG A 476 -7.85 24.67 29.62
CA ARG A 476 -8.19 23.74 30.71
C ARG A 476 -8.95 22.51 30.26
N THR A 477 -9.37 22.43 29.00
CA THR A 477 -10.00 21.22 28.46
C THR A 477 -8.95 20.21 28.00
N ASP A 478 -9.38 19.03 27.57
CA ASP A 478 -8.53 18.01 26.97
C ASP A 478 -8.52 18.10 25.44
N PHE A 479 -7.45 17.59 24.82
CA PHE A 479 -7.28 17.66 23.37
C PHE A 479 -8.35 16.90 22.59
N LEU A 480 -8.81 15.75 23.08
CA LEU A 480 -9.78 14.92 22.37
C LEU A 480 -11.13 15.64 22.25
N THR A 481 -11.56 16.30 23.33
CA THR A 481 -12.76 17.14 23.33
C THR A 481 -12.69 18.24 22.27
N GLN A 482 -11.54 18.90 22.09
CA GLN A 482 -11.39 19.92 21.05
C GLN A 482 -11.25 19.34 19.64
N ALA A 483 -10.51 18.25 19.48
CA ALA A 483 -10.30 17.62 18.17
C ALA A 483 -11.62 17.20 17.51
N LYS A 484 -12.56 16.64 18.30
CA LYS A 484 -13.90 16.26 17.85
C LYS A 484 -14.75 17.42 17.32
N ARG A 485 -14.46 18.67 17.72
CA ARG A 485 -15.16 19.85 17.16
C ARG A 485 -14.83 20.11 15.69
N TYR A 486 -13.76 19.50 15.18
CA TYR A 486 -13.24 19.72 13.82
C TYR A 486 -13.34 18.49 12.92
N GLU A 487 -14.15 17.49 13.27
CA GLU A 487 -14.38 16.28 12.46
C GLU A 487 -14.68 16.60 10.98
N ASP A 488 -15.53 17.59 10.73
CA ASP A 488 -15.87 18.08 9.39
C ASP A 488 -14.65 18.50 8.55
N LEU A 489 -13.65 19.11 9.17
CA LEU A 489 -12.42 19.53 8.49
C LEU A 489 -11.41 18.38 8.43
N LEU A 490 -11.31 17.58 9.49
CA LEU A 490 -10.44 16.40 9.55
C LEU A 490 -10.85 15.33 8.54
N ALA A 491 -12.13 15.28 8.13
CA ALA A 491 -12.61 14.43 7.04
C ALA A 491 -11.99 14.80 5.67
N MET A 492 -11.48 16.02 5.50
CA MET A 492 -10.82 16.42 4.26
C MET A 492 -9.43 15.75 4.12
N PRO A 493 -9.04 15.30 2.92
CA PRO A 493 -7.85 14.46 2.75
C PRO A 493 -6.53 15.18 3.03
N ASN A 494 -6.48 16.50 2.91
CA ASN A 494 -5.26 17.30 3.10
C ASN A 494 -5.13 17.91 4.52
N VAL A 495 -6.01 17.55 5.46
CA VAL A 495 -6.06 18.14 6.81
C VAL A 495 -5.55 17.14 7.84
N GLY A 496 -4.53 17.52 8.59
CA GLY A 496 -4.02 16.85 9.79
C GLY A 496 -4.30 17.63 11.07
N LEU A 497 -3.75 17.17 12.19
CA LEU A 497 -3.99 17.70 13.53
C LEU A 497 -2.67 17.95 14.27
N ALA A 498 -2.54 19.10 14.92
CA ALA A 498 -1.46 19.44 15.83
C ALA A 498 -1.99 19.57 17.26
N LEU A 499 -1.21 19.05 18.21
CA LEU A 499 -1.45 19.26 19.63
C LEU A 499 -0.36 20.18 20.17
N ASP A 500 -0.76 21.23 20.88
CA ASP A 500 0.14 22.16 21.53
C ASP A 500 0.06 22.11 23.07
N PRO A 501 0.85 21.23 23.72
CA PRO A 501 0.81 21.07 25.17
C PRO A 501 1.26 22.29 25.96
N GLU A 502 1.94 23.27 25.36
CA GLU A 502 2.42 24.45 26.09
C GLU A 502 1.25 25.26 26.66
N TRP A 503 0.10 25.20 25.99
CA TRP A 503 -1.13 25.89 26.37
C TRP A 503 -2.06 25.07 27.27
N ARG A 504 -1.63 23.90 27.75
CA ARG A 504 -2.42 23.15 28.74
C ARG A 504 -2.35 23.81 30.12
N LEU A 505 -3.51 24.18 30.64
CA LEU A 505 -3.74 24.70 31.97
C LEU A 505 -4.37 23.65 32.90
N LYS A 506 -3.90 23.64 34.15
CA LYS A 506 -4.64 23.05 35.27
C LYS A 506 -5.71 24.02 35.79
N LYS A 507 -6.61 23.52 36.64
CA LYS A 507 -7.78 24.23 37.20
C LYS A 507 -7.54 25.69 37.62
N ASN A 508 -6.39 26.02 38.21
CA ASN A 508 -6.09 27.37 38.72
C ASN A 508 -4.95 28.08 37.99
N GLN A 509 -4.44 27.49 36.90
CA GLN A 509 -3.36 28.07 36.12
C GLN A 509 -3.88 29.13 35.14
N LYS A 510 -2.97 30.00 34.70
CA LYS A 510 -3.20 31.04 33.68
C LYS A 510 -2.08 30.98 32.64
N HIS A 511 -2.38 31.29 31.40
CA HIS A 511 -1.38 31.33 30.33
C HIS A 511 -0.25 32.32 30.65
N LEU A 512 0.92 32.11 30.05
CA LEU A 512 2.13 32.94 30.18
C LEU A 512 2.73 33.02 31.60
N ARG A 513 2.23 32.24 32.56
CA ARG A 513 2.79 32.13 33.92
C ARG A 513 3.59 30.84 34.16
N GLN A 514 3.30 29.82 33.36
CA GLN A 514 4.00 28.56 33.33
C GLN A 514 3.85 27.93 31.94
N ILE A 515 4.74 27.00 31.62
CA ILE A 515 4.60 26.14 30.44
C ILE A 515 3.66 24.97 30.81
N GLY A 516 2.69 24.70 29.95
CA GLY A 516 1.76 23.59 30.08
C GLY A 516 2.43 22.22 29.96
N SER A 517 1.70 21.18 30.39
CA SER A 517 2.15 19.81 30.22
C SER A 517 0.97 18.85 30.14
N VAL A 518 1.12 17.80 29.32
CA VAL A 518 0.20 16.66 29.23
C VAL A 518 0.93 15.35 29.51
N LYS A 519 0.16 14.32 29.86
CA LYS A 519 0.66 12.94 29.85
C LYS A 519 0.48 12.36 28.45
N VAL A 520 1.40 11.52 28.02
CA VAL A 520 1.31 10.80 26.73
C VAL A 520 0.01 10.00 26.59
N ALA A 521 -0.59 9.53 27.67
CA ALA A 521 -1.89 8.84 27.63
C ALA A 521 -3.03 9.71 27.07
N GLU A 522 -2.95 11.04 27.21
CA GLU A 522 -3.92 11.92 26.54
C GLU A 522 -3.61 12.04 25.05
N VAL A 523 -2.34 12.13 24.68
CA VAL A 523 -1.89 12.17 23.28
C VAL A 523 -2.30 10.88 22.54
N ASN A 524 -2.03 9.71 23.13
CA ASN A 524 -2.40 8.43 22.53
C ASN A 524 -3.92 8.31 22.38
N ARG A 525 -4.73 8.76 23.34
CA ARG A 525 -6.21 8.77 23.16
C ARG A 525 -6.68 9.60 21.98
N VAL A 526 -5.98 10.69 21.65
CA VAL A 526 -6.26 11.47 20.43
C VAL A 526 -5.78 10.72 19.20
N GLY A 527 -4.60 10.10 19.25
CA GLY A 527 -4.07 9.24 18.19
C GLY A 527 -5.01 8.08 17.86
N ASP A 528 -5.44 7.31 18.86
CA ASP A 528 -6.36 6.18 18.70
C ASP A 528 -7.67 6.62 18.02
N TRP A 529 -8.27 7.71 18.51
CA TRP A 529 -9.49 8.26 17.92
C TRP A 529 -9.28 8.76 16.49
N LEU A 530 -8.17 9.46 16.20
CA LEU A 530 -7.91 9.98 14.86
C LEU A 530 -7.59 8.85 13.86
N ALA A 531 -6.91 7.80 14.32
CA ALA A 531 -6.63 6.61 13.54
C ALA A 531 -7.94 5.87 13.19
N GLU A 532 -8.78 5.58 14.18
CA GLU A 532 -10.11 4.98 13.98
C GLU A 532 -10.97 5.83 13.02
N PHE A 533 -11.05 7.15 13.27
CA PHE A 533 -11.77 8.09 12.42
C PHE A 533 -11.30 8.05 10.96
N THR A 534 -9.98 7.92 10.75
CA THR A 534 -9.34 7.86 9.42
C THR A 534 -9.61 6.52 8.74
N ALA A 535 -9.48 5.41 9.47
CA ALA A 535 -9.70 4.05 8.97
C ALA A 535 -11.15 3.81 8.54
N GLU A 536 -12.12 4.16 9.39
CA GLU A 536 -13.56 4.01 9.12
C GLU A 536 -14.02 4.74 7.85
N ARG A 537 -13.33 5.82 7.50
CA ARG A 537 -13.67 6.69 6.36
C ARG A 537 -12.76 6.44 5.16
N HIS A 538 -11.87 5.46 5.23
CA HIS A 538 -10.86 5.16 4.20
C HIS A 538 -10.10 6.42 3.75
N LEU A 539 -9.78 7.30 4.71
CA LEU A 539 -9.11 8.55 4.41
C LEU A 539 -7.61 8.31 4.18
N PRO A 540 -6.95 9.18 3.40
CA PRO A 540 -5.50 9.19 3.35
C PRO A 540 -4.88 9.44 4.73
N GLN A 541 -3.63 9.01 4.90
CA GLN A 541 -2.88 9.13 6.15
C GLN A 541 -2.87 10.59 6.65
N LYS A 542 -3.07 10.77 7.97
CA LYS A 542 -3.14 12.09 8.60
C LYS A 542 -1.80 12.48 9.19
N MET A 543 -1.38 13.72 8.98
CA MET A 543 -0.24 14.27 9.71
C MET A 543 -0.69 14.55 11.15
N PHE A 544 0.00 13.96 12.13
CA PHE A 544 -0.26 14.16 13.55
C PHE A 544 0.95 14.80 14.22
N VAL A 545 0.85 16.10 14.50
CA VAL A 545 1.97 16.94 14.94
C VAL A 545 1.90 17.15 16.45
N LEU A 546 3.03 16.97 17.13
CA LEU A 546 3.20 17.25 18.55
C LEU A 546 4.19 18.41 18.71
N HIS A 547 3.70 19.59 19.10
CA HIS A 547 4.57 20.72 19.41
C HIS A 547 5.33 20.48 20.69
N GLN A 548 6.63 20.71 20.65
CA GLN A 548 7.49 20.50 21.80
C GLN A 548 8.83 21.25 21.70
N PHE A 549 9.10 22.10 22.70
CA PHE A 549 10.42 22.71 22.92
C PHE A 549 11.03 22.37 24.28
N SER A 550 10.31 21.61 25.11
CA SER A 550 10.78 21.11 26.41
C SER A 550 10.31 19.68 26.66
N LEU A 551 11.20 18.82 27.18
CA LEU A 551 10.88 17.43 27.54
C LEU A 551 9.72 17.34 28.56
N SER A 552 9.52 18.37 29.37
CA SER A 552 8.47 18.40 30.40
C SER A 552 7.05 18.57 29.86
N MET A 553 6.90 19.03 28.61
CA MET A 553 5.60 19.29 27.97
C MET A 553 4.81 18.01 27.72
N ILE A 554 5.48 16.92 27.35
CA ILE A 554 4.88 15.61 27.12
C ILE A 554 5.55 14.60 28.06
N LYS A 555 4.84 14.23 29.12
CA LYS A 555 5.34 13.28 30.12
C LYS A 555 5.19 11.85 29.63
N ASP A 556 6.16 11.01 29.97
CA ASP A 556 6.23 9.59 29.60
C ASP A 556 6.27 9.35 28.07
N ARG A 557 6.83 10.30 27.31
CA ARG A 557 6.85 10.30 25.83
C ARG A 557 7.44 9.03 25.19
N SER A 558 8.25 8.26 25.90
CA SER A 558 8.73 6.95 25.41
C SER A 558 7.61 5.93 25.18
N LYS A 559 6.39 6.17 25.70
CA LYS A 559 5.18 5.36 25.48
C LYS A 559 4.25 5.95 24.42
N LEU A 560 4.72 6.91 23.63
CA LEU A 560 3.94 7.46 22.52
C LEU A 560 3.68 6.33 21.51
N ASP A 561 2.41 6.14 21.18
CA ASP A 561 2.02 5.14 20.19
C ASP A 561 2.26 5.68 18.78
N VAL A 562 3.10 4.98 18.02
CA VAL A 562 3.46 5.29 16.63
C VAL A 562 3.08 4.14 15.69
N SER A 563 2.28 3.18 16.16
CA SER A 563 1.92 1.98 15.42
C SER A 563 0.74 2.15 14.46
N HIS A 564 0.00 3.26 14.56
CA HIS A 564 -1.15 3.57 13.71
C HIS A 564 -0.73 3.83 12.25
N ASP A 565 -1.13 2.95 11.33
CA ASP A 565 -0.82 3.04 9.90
C ASP A 565 -1.54 4.24 9.22
N GLU A 566 -2.57 4.76 9.89
CA GLU A 566 -3.37 5.93 9.52
C GLU A 566 -2.70 7.26 9.86
N LEU A 567 -1.69 7.26 10.73
CA LEU A 567 -1.08 8.48 11.25
C LEU A 567 0.41 8.57 10.89
N ALA A 568 0.81 9.76 10.46
CA ALA A 568 2.21 10.15 10.36
C ALA A 568 2.54 11.04 11.57
N VAL A 569 3.11 10.43 12.61
CA VAL A 569 3.45 11.10 13.86
C VAL A 569 4.74 11.90 13.70
N LEU A 570 4.68 13.20 14.03
CA LEU A 570 5.80 14.13 13.94
C LEU A 570 5.95 14.90 15.25
N ILE A 571 7.18 14.98 15.78
CA ILE A 571 7.50 15.93 16.84
C ILE A 571 8.07 17.20 16.21
N HIS A 572 7.41 18.33 16.44
CA HIS A 572 7.80 19.62 15.90
C HIS A 572 8.54 20.43 16.97
N VAL A 573 9.84 20.65 16.75
CA VAL A 573 10.66 21.46 17.64
C VAL A 573 10.38 22.93 17.39
N ASP A 574 9.59 23.52 18.29
CA ASP A 574 8.99 24.85 18.21
C ASP A 574 9.60 25.86 19.20
N GLY A 575 10.84 25.63 19.65
CA GLY A 575 11.56 26.57 20.51
C GLY A 575 12.20 27.72 19.71
N GLN A 576 12.12 28.94 20.25
CA GLN A 576 12.71 30.15 19.65
C GLN A 576 14.06 30.56 20.28
N GLY A 577 14.77 31.47 19.62
CA GLY A 577 15.93 32.18 20.18
C GLY A 577 17.23 31.95 19.43
N SER A 578 18.36 31.92 20.15
CA SER A 578 19.67 31.79 19.50
C SER A 578 19.85 30.43 18.83
N GLN A 579 20.56 30.41 17.70
CA GLN A 579 20.79 29.17 16.95
C GLN A 579 21.49 28.05 17.76
N PRO A 580 22.44 28.34 18.68
CA PRO A 580 22.94 27.33 19.60
C PRO A 580 21.87 26.75 20.53
N ALA A 581 20.98 27.58 21.10
CA ALA A 581 19.92 27.12 22.00
C ALA A 581 18.92 26.21 21.26
N LYS A 582 18.53 26.58 20.04
CA LYS A 582 17.64 25.77 19.20
C LYS A 582 18.26 24.43 18.82
N ARG A 583 19.54 24.40 18.44
CA ARG A 583 20.27 23.14 18.19
C ARG A 583 20.38 22.28 19.45
N GLY A 584 20.57 22.89 20.61
CA GLY A 584 20.54 22.19 21.90
C GLY A 584 19.20 21.52 22.17
N THR A 585 18.11 22.25 21.96
CA THR A 585 16.73 21.74 22.09
C THR A 585 16.46 20.61 21.10
N TRP A 586 16.81 20.79 19.83
CA TRP A 586 16.71 19.74 18.79
C TRP A 586 17.45 18.46 19.20
N LYS A 587 18.69 18.57 19.68
CA LYS A 587 19.45 17.40 20.15
C LYS A 587 18.78 16.74 21.36
N ALA A 588 18.35 17.53 22.34
CA ALA A 588 17.76 17.03 23.58
C ALA A 588 16.42 16.32 23.34
N LEU A 589 15.55 16.88 22.50
CA LEU A 589 14.25 16.28 22.22
C LEU A 589 14.36 15.02 21.36
N ARG A 590 15.38 14.88 20.52
CA ARG A 590 15.60 13.66 19.74
C ARG A 590 16.21 12.51 20.54
N ALA A 591 16.89 12.82 21.65
CA ALA A 591 17.49 11.79 22.48
C ALA A 591 16.41 10.90 23.11
N GLY A 592 16.45 9.59 22.81
CA GLY A 592 15.51 8.61 23.34
C GLY A 592 14.06 8.79 22.88
N ALA A 593 13.83 9.53 21.79
CA ALA A 593 12.51 9.62 21.17
C ALA A 593 12.18 8.33 20.41
N PRO A 594 10.88 7.94 20.33
CA PRO A 594 10.43 6.87 19.44
C PRO A 594 10.70 7.23 17.97
N ASP A 595 10.50 6.27 17.08
CA ASP A 595 10.64 6.49 15.64
C ASP A 595 9.49 7.39 15.14
N VAL A 596 9.80 8.66 14.92
CA VAL A 596 8.87 9.72 14.51
C VAL A 596 9.57 10.64 13.52
N HIS A 597 8.78 11.35 12.73
CA HIS A 597 9.28 12.43 11.89
C HIS A 597 9.60 13.69 12.71
N TRP A 598 10.42 14.58 12.15
CA TRP A 598 10.94 15.74 12.86
C TRP A 598 10.65 17.06 12.15
N GLY A 599 10.04 17.98 12.89
CA GLY A 599 9.80 19.35 12.46
C GLY A 599 10.76 20.35 13.08
N TRP A 600 11.11 21.40 12.34
CA TRP A 600 11.86 22.56 12.84
C TRP A 600 11.07 23.85 12.60
N LYS A 601 10.86 24.66 13.64
CA LYS A 601 10.22 25.98 13.50
C LYS A 601 11.28 27.08 13.36
N ASN A 602 11.11 27.98 12.40
CA ASN A 602 11.84 29.23 12.28
C ASN A 602 10.89 30.37 12.69
N PHE A 603 11.40 31.28 13.51
CA PHE A 603 10.67 32.46 13.97
C PHE A 603 11.24 33.69 13.27
N TYR A 604 10.40 34.49 12.62
CA TYR A 604 10.87 35.65 11.84
C TYR A 604 11.56 36.70 12.73
N ASP A 605 10.97 36.99 13.88
CA ASP A 605 11.39 38.10 14.74
C ASP A 605 12.16 37.62 15.97
N GLU A 606 11.91 36.41 16.45
CA GLU A 606 12.48 35.90 17.71
C GLU A 606 13.78 35.09 17.52
N ASP A 607 14.05 34.60 16.30
CA ASP A 607 15.31 33.95 16.00
C ASP A 607 16.36 34.99 15.59
N HIS A 608 17.50 35.00 16.29
CA HIS A 608 18.58 35.95 16.04
C HIS A 608 19.92 35.23 15.74
N PRO A 609 20.37 35.17 14.47
CA PRO A 609 19.57 35.39 13.26
C PRO A 609 18.67 34.19 12.94
N MET A 610 17.52 34.41 12.32
CA MET A 610 16.73 33.34 11.68
C MET A 610 17.54 32.65 10.58
N LEU A 611 17.41 31.32 10.47
CA LEU A 611 18.08 30.57 9.42
C LEU A 611 17.41 30.80 8.06
N SER A 612 18.23 30.92 7.01
CA SER A 612 17.75 30.84 5.63
C SER A 612 17.36 29.40 5.27
N PRO A 613 16.58 29.17 4.19
CA PRO A 613 16.26 27.80 3.74
C PRO A 613 17.48 26.90 3.58
N LYS A 614 18.55 27.41 2.94
CA LYS A 614 19.81 26.69 2.76
C LYS A 614 20.49 26.31 4.08
N LYS A 615 20.38 27.16 5.12
CA LYS A 615 20.95 26.87 6.44
C LYS A 615 20.06 25.91 7.25
N THR A 616 18.74 26.04 7.14
CA THR A 616 17.78 25.14 7.78
C THR A 616 17.96 23.70 7.28
N TYR A 617 18.12 23.49 5.97
CA TYR A 617 18.37 22.16 5.40
C TYR A 617 19.80 21.62 5.60
N LYS A 618 20.64 22.33 6.37
CA LYS A 618 21.92 21.80 6.90
C LYS A 618 21.80 21.27 8.33
N ILE A 619 20.62 21.38 8.95
CA ILE A 619 20.35 20.73 10.23
C ILE A 619 20.35 19.22 10.01
N THR A 620 20.94 18.47 10.95
CA THR A 620 21.07 17.01 10.90
C THR A 620 20.29 16.37 12.05
N PRO A 621 19.43 15.37 11.76
CA PRO A 621 18.95 14.99 10.43
C PRO A 621 18.19 16.15 9.78
N LYS A 622 18.02 16.07 8.46
CA LYS A 622 17.26 17.07 7.71
C LYS A 622 15.80 17.08 8.21
N PRO A 623 15.22 18.24 8.56
CA PRO A 623 13.83 18.30 9.01
C PRO A 623 12.85 17.85 7.92
N ASP A 624 11.84 17.06 8.31
CA ASP A 624 10.73 16.61 7.46
C ASP A 624 9.70 17.74 7.27
N LEU A 625 9.50 18.55 8.32
CA LEU A 625 8.67 19.75 8.33
C LEU A 625 9.52 20.98 8.69
N VAL A 626 9.39 22.07 7.94
CA VAL A 626 9.89 23.39 8.33
C VAL A 626 8.73 24.37 8.40
N THR A 627 8.52 24.98 9.55
CA THR A 627 7.45 25.97 9.74
C THR A 627 8.03 27.36 9.94
N TYR A 628 7.37 28.37 9.40
CA TYR A 628 7.68 29.78 9.60
C TYR A 628 6.56 30.44 10.40
N GLN A 629 6.93 31.02 11.54
CA GLN A 629 6.04 31.78 12.41
C GLN A 629 6.47 33.23 12.48
#